data_AF-A0A370MY97-F1
#
_entry.id   AF-A0A370MY97-F1
#
_cell.length_a   1.000
_cell.length_b   1.000
_cell.length_c   1.000
_cell.angle_alpha   90.00
_cell.angle_beta   90.00
_cell.angle_gamma   90.00
#
_symmetry.space_group_name_H-M   'P 1'
#
loop_
_entity.id
_entity.type
_entity.pdbx_description
1 polymer ?
#
loop_
_entity_poly.entity_id
_entity_poly.type
_entity_poly.pdbx_seq_one_letter_code
_entity_poly.pdbx_strand_id
1 'polypeptide(L)'
;MDETSFYRISSDWQISQSGLELVEEARGRDLGTLRWPGKGVEVRQPSLKMGGRMIALPNRTVAAPLAEMFERRSDVLAFYPQPFEHEIQLRDQSGMTLARFTHKPAFLLILADGPVVIDVRNEGYLVGQAARGRVHKDEESPYAWHYPDLERYYRDKGLAYELHSDAEIPYPWVVNQRDLDRYRVSSDPGLTDEGRKQIADLFAVMPIIPMDMLRDRFDIPVDMVKRGIVAGVLHADLLHFSLSGTPAPEIVADLRYLPVVQIRVPERSLVPMAVRDGVYVGMEFDFDGQGFVVVRVDGDWVLAHGGGHYERQFPLEVVQYAVRNTTGRQPSEASLSAGRAMLTTYNSKVIAKAIENWDRVLRDDPIVPAKGVREKGGNMSDSERREHGVAPVIPWRPDMAAAGVGLMEITPMTTGAQQRPRARQYFPEWHEALVRGAIEDAYFHGGRPTFRTMYLLYLSRLFEDRETPPRPMGFTAFRSRIQAHLILHPAHRRGRGRYRRCKSRWCVK
;
A
#
# COMPACT_ATOMS: atom_id res chain seq x y z
N MET A 1 -1.91 -24.41 17.33
CA MET A 1 -3.25 -24.63 17.92
C MET A 1 -3.27 -25.98 18.62
N ASP A 2 -3.71 -26.05 19.88
CA ASP A 2 -3.89 -27.32 20.61
C ASP A 2 -5.21 -28.04 20.21
N GLU A 3 -5.33 -29.31 20.59
CA GLU A 3 -6.51 -30.14 20.31
C GLU A 3 -7.82 -29.56 20.85
N THR A 4 -7.82 -29.04 22.08
CA THR A 4 -9.04 -28.52 22.71
C THR A 4 -9.54 -27.27 22.00
N SER A 5 -8.63 -26.36 21.67
CA SER A 5 -8.93 -25.17 20.89
C SER A 5 -9.50 -25.52 19.52
N PHE A 6 -8.93 -26.52 18.85
CA PHE A 6 -9.42 -26.97 17.56
C PHE A 6 -10.83 -27.53 17.63
N TYR A 7 -11.10 -28.51 18.50
CA TYR A 7 -12.43 -29.12 18.63
C TYR A 7 -13.52 -28.09 18.96
N ARG A 8 -13.18 -27.08 19.77
CA ARG A 8 -14.11 -25.99 20.11
C ARG A 8 -14.45 -25.11 18.90
N ILE A 9 -13.50 -24.90 17.99
CA ILE A 9 -13.75 -24.07 16.80
C ILE A 9 -14.41 -24.90 15.71
N SER A 10 -13.97 -26.15 15.54
CA SER A 10 -14.48 -27.04 14.49
C SER A 10 -15.88 -27.58 14.76
N SER A 11 -16.37 -27.53 16.01
CA SER A 11 -17.75 -27.92 16.34
C SER A 11 -18.80 -27.08 15.61
N ASP A 12 -18.47 -25.85 15.24
CA ASP A 12 -19.39 -24.90 14.61
C ASP A 12 -19.29 -24.94 13.08
N TRP A 13 -18.32 -25.67 12.53
CA TRP A 13 -18.13 -25.77 11.09
C TRP A 13 -19.15 -26.73 10.46
N GLN A 14 -19.74 -26.32 9.34
CA GLN A 14 -20.56 -27.19 8.50
C GLN A 14 -19.68 -28.05 7.59
N ILE A 15 -18.77 -28.83 8.17
CA ILE A 15 -17.80 -29.66 7.46
C ILE A 15 -18.28 -31.11 7.35
N SER A 16 -18.05 -31.74 6.20
CA SER A 16 -18.35 -33.18 6.05
C SER A 16 -17.26 -34.02 6.70
N GLN A 17 -17.54 -35.30 6.96
CA GLN A 17 -16.54 -36.22 7.51
C GLN A 17 -15.27 -36.28 6.63
N SER A 18 -15.44 -36.38 5.31
CA SER A 18 -14.31 -36.36 4.37
C SER A 18 -13.56 -35.02 4.34
N GLY A 19 -14.23 -33.91 4.66
CA GLY A 19 -13.57 -32.62 4.79
C GLY A 19 -12.75 -32.52 6.08
N LEU A 20 -13.30 -33.02 7.19
CA LEU A 20 -12.60 -33.10 8.46
C LEU A 20 -11.34 -33.98 8.36
N GLU A 21 -11.42 -35.09 7.62
CA GLU A 21 -10.27 -35.95 7.33
C GLU A 21 -9.12 -35.20 6.62
N LEU A 22 -9.42 -34.32 5.67
CA LEU A 22 -8.41 -33.49 5.01
C LEU A 22 -7.76 -32.49 5.97
N VAL A 23 -8.56 -31.91 6.88
CA VAL A 23 -8.06 -30.99 7.91
C VAL A 23 -7.15 -31.72 8.89
N GLU A 24 -7.55 -32.91 9.35
CA GLU A 24 -6.73 -33.73 10.25
C GLU A 24 -5.46 -34.25 9.57
N GLU A 25 -5.51 -34.61 8.28
CA GLU A 25 -4.32 -34.97 7.52
C GLU A 25 -3.32 -33.82 7.48
N ALA A 26 -3.79 -32.59 7.24
CA ALA A 26 -2.94 -31.40 7.25
C ALA A 26 -2.34 -31.13 8.64
N ARG A 27 -3.14 -31.28 9.70
CA ARG A 27 -2.74 -31.09 11.10
C ARG A 27 -1.70 -32.08 11.57
N GLY A 28 -1.87 -33.35 11.23
CA GLY A 28 -0.99 -34.45 11.64
C GLY A 28 0.38 -34.44 10.97
N ARG A 29 0.60 -33.55 10.00
CA ARG A 29 1.85 -33.50 9.25
C ARG A 29 3.02 -32.94 10.07
N ASP A 30 4.21 -33.45 9.78
CA ASP A 30 5.47 -32.77 10.10
C ASP A 30 5.67 -31.53 9.21
N LEU A 31 5.56 -30.35 9.82
CA LEU A 31 5.73 -29.08 9.13
C LEU A 31 7.20 -28.73 8.84
N GLY A 32 8.16 -29.39 9.50
CA GLY A 32 9.59 -29.14 9.31
C GLY A 32 10.15 -29.75 8.02
N THR A 33 9.33 -30.51 7.29
CA THR A 33 9.69 -31.18 6.04
C THR A 33 8.71 -30.83 4.93
N LEU A 34 9.20 -30.67 3.70
CA LEU A 34 8.34 -30.49 2.52
C LEU A 34 7.69 -31.83 2.13
N ARG A 35 6.39 -31.82 1.81
CA ARG A 35 5.69 -33.01 1.31
C ARG A 35 6.08 -33.29 -0.15
N TRP A 36 6.30 -32.23 -0.93
CA TRP A 36 6.86 -32.35 -2.27
C TRP A 36 7.88 -31.23 -2.53
N PRO A 37 8.94 -31.51 -3.30
CA PRO A 37 9.90 -30.49 -3.68
C PRO A 37 9.21 -29.42 -4.52
N GLY A 38 9.43 -28.16 -4.15
CA GLY A 38 9.01 -27.01 -4.95
C GLY A 38 10.02 -26.66 -6.02
N LYS A 39 9.62 -25.74 -6.92
CA LYS A 39 10.59 -24.98 -7.70
C LYS A 39 11.12 -23.85 -6.84
N GLY A 40 12.44 -23.79 -6.64
CA GLY A 40 13.10 -22.68 -5.97
C GLY A 40 13.90 -23.09 -4.73
N VAL A 41 14.17 -22.12 -3.88
CA VAL A 41 14.94 -22.28 -2.64
C VAL A 41 13.98 -22.49 -1.49
N GLU A 42 14.11 -23.63 -0.80
CA GLU A 42 13.38 -23.92 0.43
C GLU A 42 13.67 -22.85 1.49
N VAL A 43 12.62 -22.40 2.16
CA VAL A 43 12.71 -21.48 3.30
C VAL A 43 12.19 -22.19 4.53
N ARG A 44 12.85 -21.96 5.67
CA ARG A 44 12.40 -22.42 6.97
C ARG A 44 12.22 -21.24 7.89
N GLN A 45 11.04 -21.14 8.50
CA GLN A 45 10.75 -20.09 9.47
C GLN A 45 9.95 -20.65 10.66
N PRO A 46 10.09 -20.11 11.87
CA PRO A 46 9.19 -20.44 12.98
C PRO A 46 7.82 -19.78 12.77
N SER A 47 6.75 -20.40 13.26
CA SER A 47 5.39 -19.81 13.29
C SER A 47 4.80 -19.85 14.69
N LEU A 48 4.38 -18.69 15.21
CA LEU A 48 3.74 -18.57 16.52
C LEU A 48 2.34 -19.19 16.50
N LYS A 49 1.60 -19.03 15.40
CA LYS A 49 0.28 -19.68 15.21
C LYS A 49 0.36 -21.21 15.23
N MET A 50 1.51 -21.73 14.81
CA MET A 50 1.84 -23.15 14.86
C MET A 50 2.64 -23.55 16.11
N GLY A 51 2.61 -22.75 17.18
CA GLY A 51 3.21 -23.07 18.47
C GLY A 51 4.74 -22.97 18.50
N GLY A 52 5.32 -22.07 17.69
CA GLY A 52 6.77 -21.91 17.53
C GLY A 52 7.44 -22.98 16.67
N ARG A 53 6.67 -23.88 16.03
CA ARG A 53 7.22 -24.93 15.16
C ARG A 53 7.89 -24.30 13.93
N MET A 54 9.00 -24.91 13.51
CA MET A 54 9.61 -24.61 12.22
C MET A 54 8.74 -25.15 11.09
N ILE A 55 8.40 -24.30 10.13
CA ILE A 55 7.67 -24.64 8.91
C ILE A 55 8.62 -24.59 7.71
N ALA A 56 8.60 -25.63 6.88
CA ALA A 56 9.33 -25.70 5.62
C ALA A 56 8.42 -25.24 4.47
N LEU A 57 8.94 -24.34 3.64
CA LEU A 57 8.21 -23.68 2.57
C LEU A 57 8.96 -23.87 1.23
N PRO A 58 8.27 -24.25 0.15
CA PRO A 58 8.91 -24.71 -1.07
C PRO A 58 9.68 -23.63 -1.85
N ASN A 59 9.40 -22.35 -1.61
CA ASN A 59 10.06 -21.25 -2.30
C ASN A 59 9.97 -19.92 -1.52
N ARG A 60 10.92 -19.03 -1.81
CA ARG A 60 11.05 -17.71 -1.19
C ARG A 60 10.27 -16.57 -1.85
N THR A 61 9.62 -16.82 -2.98
CA THR A 61 8.97 -15.77 -3.79
C THR A 61 7.46 -15.80 -3.74
N VAL A 62 6.87 -16.94 -3.36
CA VAL A 62 5.43 -17.16 -3.28
C VAL A 62 5.06 -17.73 -1.91
N ALA A 63 5.56 -18.92 -1.58
CA ALA A 63 5.13 -19.63 -0.37
C ALA A 63 5.61 -18.93 0.92
N ALA A 64 6.89 -18.55 1.01
CA ALA A 64 7.40 -17.85 2.20
C ALA A 64 6.73 -16.48 2.42
N PRO A 65 6.61 -15.61 1.40
CA PRO A 65 5.88 -14.35 1.54
C PRO A 65 4.41 -14.53 1.97
N LEU A 66 3.69 -15.51 1.42
CA LEU A 66 2.30 -15.78 1.82
C LEU A 66 2.19 -16.32 3.25
N ALA A 67 3.07 -17.25 3.63
CA ALA A 67 3.10 -17.78 4.99
C ALA A 67 3.32 -16.66 6.03
N GLU A 68 4.17 -15.69 5.73
CA GLU A 68 4.36 -14.51 6.58
C GLU A 68 3.11 -13.61 6.63
N MET A 69 2.38 -13.44 5.52
CA MET A 69 1.09 -12.73 5.52
C MET A 69 0.08 -13.46 6.39
N PHE A 70 -0.01 -14.79 6.27
CA PHE A 70 -0.87 -15.62 7.11
C PHE A 70 -0.47 -15.56 8.58
N GLU A 71 0.81 -15.49 8.91
CA GLU A 71 1.29 -15.30 10.29
C GLU A 71 0.78 -13.98 10.89
N ARG A 72 0.64 -12.92 10.09
CA ARG A 72 0.25 -11.58 10.56
C ARG A 72 -1.27 -11.33 10.56
N ARG A 73 -2.01 -12.04 9.72
CA ARG A 73 -3.47 -11.93 9.57
C ARG A 73 -4.23 -12.36 10.83
N SER A 74 -4.95 -11.47 11.51
CA SER A 74 -5.61 -11.82 12.80
C SER A 74 -6.74 -12.84 12.68
N ASP A 75 -7.33 -12.97 11.50
CA ASP A 75 -8.39 -13.92 11.14
C ASP A 75 -7.87 -15.35 10.93
N VAL A 76 -6.59 -15.50 10.61
CA VAL A 76 -5.96 -16.81 10.43
C VAL A 76 -5.51 -17.36 11.78
N LEU A 77 -6.05 -18.51 12.19
CA LEU A 77 -5.72 -19.16 13.46
C LEU A 77 -4.56 -20.16 13.33
N ALA A 78 -4.46 -20.84 12.19
CA ALA A 78 -3.38 -21.74 11.81
C ALA A 78 -3.29 -21.84 10.28
N PHE A 79 -2.15 -22.26 9.76
CA PHE A 79 -1.98 -22.52 8.34
C PHE A 79 -1.01 -23.69 8.09
N TYR A 80 -1.30 -24.48 7.08
CA TYR A 80 -0.59 -25.72 6.76
C TYR A 80 -0.10 -25.68 5.31
N PRO A 81 1.20 -25.46 5.06
CA PRO A 81 1.75 -25.48 3.70
C PRO A 81 1.71 -26.90 3.12
N GLN A 82 1.40 -27.03 1.83
CA GLN A 82 1.35 -28.32 1.12
C GLN A 82 0.47 -29.38 1.84
N PRO A 83 -0.74 -29.02 2.29
CA PRO A 83 -1.46 -29.71 3.37
C PRO A 83 -1.68 -31.20 3.07
N PHE A 84 -2.07 -31.52 1.84
CA PHE A 84 -2.34 -32.88 1.38
C PHE A 84 -2.14 -32.99 -0.14
N GLU A 85 -2.20 -34.21 -0.65
CA GLU A 85 -2.22 -34.53 -2.08
C GLU A 85 -3.39 -35.47 -2.32
N HIS A 86 -4.37 -35.03 -3.12
CA HIS A 86 -5.60 -35.80 -3.32
C HIS A 86 -5.93 -35.92 -4.80
N GLU A 87 -6.35 -37.11 -5.21
CA GLU A 87 -6.85 -37.32 -6.55
C GLU A 87 -8.29 -36.81 -6.68
N ILE A 88 -8.52 -35.91 -7.63
CA ILE A 88 -9.82 -35.34 -7.91
C ILE A 88 -10.37 -35.97 -9.17
N GLN A 89 -11.59 -36.47 -9.07
CA GLN A 89 -12.39 -36.96 -10.19
C GLN A 89 -13.55 -35.99 -10.40
N LEU A 90 -13.44 -35.16 -11.44
CA LEU A 90 -14.53 -34.29 -11.85
C LEU A 90 -15.55 -35.11 -12.61
N ARG A 91 -16.81 -35.04 -12.19
CA ARG A 91 -17.93 -35.75 -12.83
C ARG A 91 -18.96 -34.75 -13.32
N ASP A 92 -19.59 -35.05 -14.45
CA ASP A 92 -20.74 -34.30 -14.92
C ASP A 92 -22.02 -34.68 -14.12
N GLN A 93 -23.14 -34.05 -14.47
CA GLN A 93 -24.44 -34.32 -13.85
C GLN A 93 -24.94 -35.75 -14.09
N SER A 94 -24.44 -36.45 -15.12
CA SER A 94 -24.76 -37.85 -15.40
C SER A 94 -23.88 -38.84 -14.62
N GLY A 95 -22.87 -38.34 -13.90
CA GLY A 95 -21.91 -39.13 -13.14
C GLY A 95 -20.69 -39.59 -13.97
N MET A 96 -20.60 -39.22 -15.24
CA MET A 96 -19.48 -39.53 -16.11
C MET A 96 -18.25 -38.70 -15.71
N THR A 97 -17.08 -39.34 -15.66
CA THR A 97 -15.83 -38.65 -15.29
C THR A 97 -15.36 -37.76 -16.46
N LEU A 98 -15.35 -36.46 -16.25
CA LEU A 98 -14.86 -35.45 -17.19
C LEU A 98 -13.34 -35.33 -17.13
N ALA A 99 -12.76 -35.39 -15.94
CA ALA A 99 -11.33 -35.27 -15.72
C ALA A 99 -10.89 -35.99 -14.44
N ARG A 100 -9.65 -36.48 -14.45
CA ARG A 100 -8.98 -37.07 -13.29
C ARG A 100 -7.61 -36.44 -13.17
N PHE A 101 -7.32 -35.83 -12.04
CA PHE A 101 -6.02 -35.22 -11.79
C PHE A 101 -5.67 -35.18 -10.31
N THR A 102 -4.39 -35.21 -10.00
CA THR A 102 -3.91 -35.05 -8.63
C THR A 102 -3.80 -33.58 -8.28
N HIS A 103 -4.48 -33.17 -7.21
CA HIS A 103 -4.47 -31.81 -6.72
C HIS A 103 -3.55 -31.68 -5.50
N LYS A 104 -2.71 -30.64 -5.52
CA LYS A 104 -1.70 -30.32 -4.52
C LYS A 104 -1.84 -28.86 -4.10
N PRO A 105 -2.70 -28.55 -3.11
CA PRO A 105 -2.89 -27.16 -2.69
C PRO A 105 -1.61 -26.53 -2.14
N ALA A 106 -1.51 -25.22 -2.25
CA ALA A 106 -0.38 -24.48 -1.68
C ALA A 106 -0.48 -24.42 -0.16
N PHE A 107 -1.68 -24.12 0.37
CA PHE A 107 -1.94 -24.05 1.81
C PHE A 107 -3.34 -24.54 2.17
N LEU A 108 -3.52 -24.91 3.43
CA LEU A 108 -4.82 -24.95 4.11
C LEU A 108 -4.77 -23.91 5.23
N LEU A 109 -5.71 -22.97 5.26
CA LEU A 109 -5.90 -22.02 6.36
C LEU A 109 -6.99 -22.53 7.28
N ILE A 110 -6.80 -22.32 8.58
CA ILE A 110 -7.82 -22.50 9.60
C ILE A 110 -8.26 -21.11 10.06
N LEU A 111 -9.49 -20.75 9.74
CA LEU A 111 -10.14 -19.53 10.20
C LEU A 111 -11.15 -19.87 11.30
N ALA A 112 -11.78 -18.85 11.88
CA ALA A 112 -12.83 -19.05 12.87
C ALA A 112 -14.12 -19.61 12.23
N ASP A 113 -14.45 -19.12 11.04
CA ASP A 113 -15.67 -19.45 10.27
C ASP A 113 -15.54 -20.73 9.44
N GLY A 114 -14.33 -21.18 9.14
CA GLY A 114 -14.10 -22.46 8.50
C GLY A 114 -12.70 -22.63 7.94
N PRO A 115 -12.37 -23.84 7.47
CA PRO A 115 -11.12 -24.08 6.75
C PRO A 115 -11.20 -23.61 5.30
N VAL A 116 -10.11 -23.04 4.80
CA VAL A 116 -9.98 -22.55 3.41
C VAL A 116 -8.78 -23.20 2.75
N VAL A 117 -9.00 -23.84 1.61
CA VAL A 117 -7.95 -24.39 0.76
C VAL A 117 -7.46 -23.30 -0.17
N ILE A 118 -6.17 -22.98 -0.10
CA ILE A 118 -5.54 -21.94 -0.90
C ILE A 118 -4.66 -22.56 -1.97
N ASP A 119 -4.87 -22.12 -3.19
CA ASP A 119 -4.10 -22.52 -4.33
C ASP A 119 -3.47 -21.30 -5.00
N VAL A 120 -2.19 -21.39 -5.36
CA VAL A 120 -1.47 -20.27 -5.98
C VAL A 120 -0.86 -20.74 -7.28
N ARG A 121 -1.09 -19.99 -8.36
CA ARG A 121 -0.63 -20.31 -9.71
C ARG A 121 -0.02 -19.09 -10.37
N ASN A 122 0.80 -19.34 -11.37
CA ASN A 122 1.35 -18.24 -12.17
C ASN A 122 0.24 -17.57 -12.99
N GLU A 123 0.22 -16.23 -13.07
CA GLU A 123 -0.80 -15.49 -13.83
C GLU A 123 -0.91 -15.98 -15.29
N GLY A 124 0.23 -16.20 -15.96
CA GLY A 124 0.24 -16.67 -17.35
C GLY A 124 -0.35 -18.08 -17.50
N TYR A 125 -0.18 -18.94 -16.49
CA TYR A 125 -0.84 -20.24 -16.45
C TYR A 125 -2.36 -20.09 -16.34
N LEU A 126 -2.84 -19.20 -15.45
CA LEU A 126 -4.26 -18.96 -15.22
C LEU A 126 -4.95 -18.40 -16.46
N VAL A 127 -4.35 -17.40 -17.11
CA VAL A 127 -4.82 -16.88 -18.42
C VAL A 127 -4.92 -18.01 -19.45
N GLY A 128 -3.93 -18.91 -19.49
CA GLY A 128 -3.97 -20.08 -20.37
C GLY A 128 -5.05 -21.12 -20.01
N GLN A 129 -5.44 -21.25 -18.73
CA GLN A 129 -6.57 -22.09 -18.32
C GLN A 129 -7.91 -21.41 -18.61
N ALA A 130 -7.97 -20.09 -18.52
CA ALA A 130 -9.16 -19.29 -18.82
C ALA A 130 -9.54 -19.36 -20.29
N ALA A 131 -8.55 -19.29 -21.18
CA ALA A 131 -8.74 -19.52 -22.62
C ALA A 131 -9.30 -20.93 -22.95
N ARG A 132 -9.18 -21.88 -22.01
CA ARG A 132 -9.75 -23.25 -22.12
C ARG A 132 -11.07 -23.41 -21.35
N GLY A 133 -11.60 -22.34 -20.78
CA GLY A 133 -12.85 -22.34 -20.01
C GLY A 133 -12.79 -23.08 -18.67
N ARG A 134 -11.59 -23.30 -18.11
CA ARG A 134 -11.43 -24.06 -16.85
C ARG A 134 -11.44 -23.18 -15.60
N VAL A 135 -10.94 -21.96 -15.75
CA VAL A 135 -10.95 -20.92 -14.71
C VAL A 135 -11.49 -19.64 -15.33
N HIS A 136 -11.95 -18.71 -14.50
CA HIS A 136 -12.29 -17.37 -14.95
C HIS A 136 -11.83 -16.36 -13.91
N LYS A 137 -11.75 -15.10 -14.33
CA LYS A 137 -11.42 -13.99 -13.44
C LYS A 137 -12.71 -13.24 -13.14
N ASP A 138 -12.88 -12.82 -11.90
CA ASP A 138 -13.98 -11.96 -11.50
C ASP A 138 -13.91 -10.64 -12.29
N GLU A 139 -15.06 -10.15 -12.73
CA GLU A 139 -15.20 -8.88 -13.45
C GLU A 139 -15.05 -7.70 -12.49
N GLU A 140 -15.50 -7.85 -11.24
CA GLU A 140 -15.45 -6.81 -10.21
C GLU A 140 -14.12 -6.80 -9.46
N SER A 141 -13.40 -7.93 -9.47
CA SER A 141 -12.11 -8.09 -8.79
C SER A 141 -11.05 -8.66 -9.75
N PRO A 142 -10.19 -7.82 -10.33
CA PRO A 142 -9.21 -8.24 -11.33
C PRO A 142 -8.06 -9.08 -10.77
N TYR A 143 -8.20 -9.68 -9.58
CA TYR A 143 -7.29 -10.71 -9.05
C TYR A 143 -8.01 -11.95 -8.54
N ALA A 144 -9.33 -11.89 -8.34
CA ALA A 144 -10.06 -13.06 -7.91
C ALA A 144 -10.15 -14.04 -9.09
N TRP A 145 -9.38 -15.12 -9.01
CA TRP A 145 -9.49 -16.22 -9.94
C TRP A 145 -10.43 -17.27 -9.36
N HIS A 146 -11.29 -17.80 -10.22
CA HIS A 146 -12.26 -18.83 -9.88
C HIS A 146 -11.94 -20.12 -10.60
N TYR A 147 -12.02 -21.24 -9.86
CA TYR A 147 -11.96 -22.58 -10.42
C TYR A 147 -13.23 -23.33 -10.01
N PRO A 148 -14.33 -23.18 -10.76
CA PRO A 148 -15.65 -23.64 -10.35
C PRO A 148 -15.72 -25.10 -9.93
N ASP A 149 -14.98 -25.97 -10.61
CA ASP A 149 -14.96 -27.40 -10.31
C ASP A 149 -14.25 -27.74 -9.01
N LEU A 150 -13.15 -27.05 -8.68
CA LEU A 150 -12.48 -27.20 -7.39
C LEU A 150 -13.29 -26.56 -6.27
N GLU A 151 -13.86 -25.39 -6.51
CA GLU A 151 -14.78 -24.73 -5.58
C GLU A 151 -15.94 -25.65 -5.19
N ARG A 152 -16.58 -26.29 -6.17
CA ARG A 152 -17.65 -27.27 -5.94
C ARG A 152 -17.12 -28.48 -5.15
N TYR A 153 -16.00 -29.05 -5.58
CA TYR A 153 -15.39 -30.23 -4.94
C TYR A 153 -15.10 -30.03 -3.44
N TYR A 154 -14.57 -28.86 -3.08
CA TYR A 154 -14.27 -28.52 -1.68
C TYR A 154 -15.50 -28.07 -0.91
N ARG A 155 -16.45 -27.37 -1.55
CA ARG A 155 -17.73 -27.00 -0.95
C ARG A 155 -18.54 -28.22 -0.52
N ASP A 156 -18.55 -29.29 -1.34
CA ASP A 156 -19.20 -30.57 -0.99
C ASP A 156 -18.56 -31.23 0.26
N LYS A 157 -17.37 -30.80 0.64
CA LYS A 157 -16.66 -31.23 1.86
C LYS A 157 -16.79 -30.23 3.01
N GLY A 158 -17.45 -29.09 2.80
CA GLY A 158 -17.54 -27.99 3.75
C GLY A 158 -16.22 -27.24 3.94
N LEU A 159 -15.37 -27.20 2.91
CA LEU A 159 -14.21 -26.32 2.84
C LEU A 159 -14.44 -25.24 1.78
N ALA A 160 -13.99 -24.02 2.07
CA ALA A 160 -13.85 -23.01 1.03
C ALA A 160 -12.59 -23.28 0.18
N TYR A 161 -12.57 -22.76 -1.04
CA TYR A 161 -11.43 -22.85 -1.93
C TYR A 161 -11.20 -21.50 -2.58
N GLU A 162 -9.96 -21.03 -2.54
CA GLU A 162 -9.52 -19.79 -3.17
C GLU A 162 -8.34 -20.07 -4.10
N LEU A 163 -8.41 -19.50 -5.30
CA LEU A 163 -7.35 -19.55 -6.29
C LEU A 163 -6.76 -18.15 -6.46
N HIS A 164 -5.46 -18.06 -6.22
CA HIS A 164 -4.70 -16.82 -6.34
C HIS A 164 -3.65 -16.91 -7.43
N SER A 165 -3.33 -15.74 -7.95
CA SER A 165 -2.18 -15.50 -8.80
C SER A 165 -0.94 -15.17 -7.97
N ASP A 166 0.23 -15.62 -8.43
CA ASP A 166 1.50 -15.12 -7.89
C ASP A 166 1.71 -13.62 -8.12
N ALA A 167 0.99 -13.02 -9.08
CA ALA A 167 1.00 -11.60 -9.35
C ALA A 167 0.30 -10.75 -8.27
N GLU A 168 -0.49 -11.38 -7.38
CA GLU A 168 -1.12 -10.72 -6.23
C GLU A 168 -0.13 -10.42 -5.11
N ILE A 169 1.04 -11.06 -5.12
CA ILE A 169 2.04 -10.90 -4.07
C ILE A 169 2.86 -9.66 -4.39
N PRO A 170 2.79 -8.58 -3.58
CA PRO A 170 3.49 -7.35 -3.90
C PRO A 170 5.00 -7.58 -3.97
N TYR A 171 5.64 -7.11 -5.03
CA TYR A 171 7.09 -7.24 -5.17
C TYR A 171 7.88 -6.62 -3.98
N PRO A 172 7.52 -5.43 -3.45
CA PRO A 172 8.18 -4.89 -2.26
C PRO A 172 8.12 -5.84 -1.07
N TRP A 173 6.98 -6.51 -0.88
CA TRP A 173 6.82 -7.52 0.17
C TRP A 173 7.83 -8.66 0.02
N VAL A 174 7.96 -9.24 -1.19
CA VAL A 174 8.92 -10.32 -1.45
C VAL A 174 10.37 -9.87 -1.17
N VAL A 175 10.74 -8.67 -1.62
CA VAL A 175 12.09 -8.12 -1.41
C VAL A 175 12.36 -7.89 0.07
N ASN A 176 11.39 -7.31 0.79
CA ASN A 176 11.47 -7.07 2.22
C ASN A 176 11.60 -8.36 3.01
N GLN A 177 10.81 -9.39 2.69
CA GLN A 177 10.93 -10.68 3.37
C GLN A 177 12.32 -11.26 3.20
N ARG A 178 12.87 -11.25 1.98
CA ARG A 178 14.23 -11.73 1.72
C ARG A 178 15.30 -10.93 2.46
N ASP A 179 15.10 -9.62 2.63
CA ASP A 179 16.01 -8.77 3.41
C ASP A 179 15.92 -9.10 4.90
N LEU A 180 14.71 -9.28 5.43
CA LEU A 180 14.45 -9.59 6.83
C LEU A 180 14.85 -11.02 7.24
N ASP A 181 14.88 -11.97 6.31
CA ASP A 181 15.27 -13.37 6.58
C ASP A 181 16.65 -13.48 7.23
N ARG A 182 17.56 -12.55 6.94
CA ARG A 182 18.91 -12.50 7.53
C ARG A 182 18.90 -12.29 9.05
N TYR A 183 17.82 -11.72 9.60
CA TYR A 183 17.66 -11.46 11.03
C TYR A 183 16.73 -12.49 11.69
N ARG A 184 16.23 -13.48 10.94
CA ARG A 184 15.41 -14.60 11.47
C ARG A 184 16.24 -15.85 11.78
N VAL A 185 17.49 -15.90 11.33
CA VAL A 185 18.37 -17.05 11.57
C VAL A 185 18.81 -17.12 13.02
N SER A 186 19.00 -18.34 13.55
CA SER A 186 19.39 -18.56 14.95
C SER A 186 20.76 -17.98 15.32
N SER A 187 21.61 -17.68 14.33
CA SER A 187 22.91 -17.05 14.54
C SER A 187 22.83 -15.52 14.68
N ASP A 188 21.71 -14.88 14.33
CA ASP A 188 21.54 -13.45 14.57
C ASP A 188 21.27 -13.21 16.06
N PRO A 189 21.98 -12.27 16.71
CA PRO A 189 21.80 -12.00 18.15
C PRO A 189 20.43 -11.39 18.48
N GLY A 190 19.63 -11.02 17.47
CA GLY A 190 18.36 -10.36 17.65
C GLY A 190 18.50 -8.92 18.17
N LEU A 191 17.37 -8.32 18.52
CA LEU A 191 17.33 -6.97 19.09
C LEU A 191 17.69 -7.02 20.59
N THR A 192 18.79 -6.35 20.95
CA THR A 192 19.27 -6.24 22.35
C THR A 192 18.34 -5.39 23.22
N ASP A 193 18.42 -5.56 24.54
CA ASP A 193 17.60 -4.79 25.49
C ASP A 193 17.95 -3.29 25.47
N GLU A 194 19.23 -2.94 25.29
CA GLU A 194 19.66 -1.56 25.09
C GLU A 194 19.06 -0.98 23.80
N GLY A 195 19.05 -1.75 22.71
CA GLY A 195 18.43 -1.35 21.45
C GLY A 195 16.91 -1.16 21.58
N ARG A 196 16.22 -2.06 22.30
CA ARG A 196 14.79 -1.92 22.63
C ARG A 196 14.53 -0.64 23.39
N LYS A 197 15.32 -0.33 24.41
CA LYS A 197 15.19 0.88 25.21
C LYS A 197 15.42 2.14 24.36
N GLN A 198 16.48 2.15 23.56
CA GLN A 198 16.80 3.28 22.68
C GLN A 198 15.68 3.56 21.67
N ILE A 199 15.13 2.51 21.05
CA ILE A 199 13.97 2.61 20.16
C ILE A 199 12.74 3.14 20.93
N ALA A 200 12.43 2.57 22.10
CA ALA A 200 11.27 2.97 22.88
C ALA A 200 11.33 4.44 23.30
N ASP A 201 12.48 4.91 23.80
CA ASP A 201 12.69 6.30 24.22
C ASP A 201 12.54 7.28 23.04
N LEU A 202 13.05 6.92 21.86
CA LEU A 202 12.94 7.73 20.65
C LEU A 202 11.49 7.83 20.15
N PHE A 203 10.82 6.69 20.02
CA PHE A 203 9.46 6.63 19.48
C PHE A 203 8.39 7.14 20.47
N ALA A 204 8.69 7.24 21.77
CA ALA A 204 7.83 7.92 22.74
C ALA A 204 7.68 9.43 22.45
N VAL A 205 8.65 10.04 21.75
CA VAL A 205 8.63 11.45 21.36
C VAL A 205 8.07 11.63 19.94
N MET A 206 8.50 10.78 19.00
CA MET A 206 8.10 10.81 17.59
C MET A 206 7.59 9.44 17.16
N PRO A 207 6.26 9.25 17.03
CA PRO A 207 5.69 7.92 16.79
C PRO A 207 5.92 7.38 15.37
N ILE A 208 6.29 8.26 14.43
CA ILE A 208 6.54 7.95 13.02
C ILE A 208 7.85 8.62 12.63
N ILE A 209 8.82 7.84 12.14
CA ILE A 209 10.14 8.35 11.75
C ILE A 209 10.56 7.66 10.44
N PRO A 210 10.90 8.41 9.38
CA PRO A 210 11.51 7.86 8.17
C PRO A 210 12.81 7.08 8.47
N MET A 211 13.01 5.95 7.79
CA MET A 211 14.13 5.05 8.07
C MET A 211 15.51 5.69 7.81
N ASP A 212 15.62 6.60 6.85
CA ASP A 212 16.84 7.40 6.62
C ASP A 212 17.12 8.36 7.77
N MET A 213 16.10 9.00 8.35
CA MET A 213 16.23 9.88 9.50
C MET A 213 16.69 9.14 10.75
N LEU A 214 16.22 7.90 10.96
CA LEU A 214 16.70 7.03 12.04
C LEU A 214 18.23 6.86 11.98
N ARG A 215 18.77 6.61 10.78
CA ARG A 215 20.21 6.48 10.55
C ARG A 215 20.92 7.84 10.67
N ASP A 216 20.47 8.83 9.90
CA ASP A 216 21.25 10.05 9.64
C ASP A 216 21.15 11.10 10.75
N ARG A 217 20.08 11.06 11.57
CA ARG A 217 19.83 12.04 12.64
C ARG A 217 19.89 11.45 14.04
N PHE A 218 19.53 10.18 14.19
CA PHE A 218 19.44 9.53 15.50
C PHE A 218 20.51 8.45 15.72
N ASP A 219 21.38 8.23 14.74
CA ASP A 219 22.47 7.25 14.78
C ASP A 219 21.96 5.83 15.13
N ILE A 220 20.73 5.52 14.70
CA ILE A 220 20.13 4.20 14.86
C ILE A 220 20.56 3.34 13.66
N PRO A 221 21.32 2.25 13.88
CA PRO A 221 21.74 1.39 12.79
C PRO A 221 20.52 0.75 12.08
N VAL A 222 20.58 0.68 10.75
CA VAL A 222 19.55 0.04 9.93
C VAL A 222 19.27 -1.40 10.36
N ASP A 223 20.30 -2.15 10.72
CA ASP A 223 20.17 -3.52 11.23
C ASP A 223 19.37 -3.58 12.54
N MET A 224 19.51 -2.57 13.41
CA MET A 224 18.73 -2.47 14.64
C MET A 224 17.25 -2.26 14.33
N VAL A 225 16.93 -1.41 13.35
CA VAL A 225 15.55 -1.20 12.87
C VAL A 225 14.96 -2.49 12.32
N LYS A 226 15.68 -3.18 11.43
CA LYS A 226 15.23 -4.43 10.81
C LYS A 226 15.03 -5.56 11.83
N ARG A 227 15.94 -5.70 12.80
CA ARG A 227 15.75 -6.61 13.95
C ARG A 227 14.54 -6.22 14.79
N GLY A 228 14.28 -4.93 14.96
CA GLY A 228 13.06 -4.44 15.60
C GLY A 228 11.78 -4.82 14.85
N ILE A 229 11.81 -4.81 13.52
CA ILE A 229 10.70 -5.27 12.67
C ILE A 229 10.49 -6.78 12.83
N VAL A 230 11.56 -7.58 12.78
CA VAL A 230 11.49 -9.04 12.99
C VAL A 230 10.99 -9.37 14.40
N ALA A 231 11.44 -8.63 15.42
CA ALA A 231 11.01 -8.79 16.80
C ALA A 231 9.59 -8.27 17.07
N GLY A 232 8.93 -7.63 16.10
CA GLY A 232 7.59 -7.06 16.23
C GLY A 232 7.51 -5.83 17.14
N VAL A 233 8.64 -5.17 17.43
CA VAL A 233 8.71 -3.92 18.22
C VAL A 233 8.56 -2.69 17.32
N LEU A 234 8.94 -2.83 16.05
CA LEU A 234 8.79 -1.81 15.02
C LEU A 234 7.94 -2.38 13.89
N HIS A 235 7.30 -1.48 13.16
CA HIS A 235 6.45 -1.81 12.03
C HIS A 235 6.71 -0.81 10.90
N ALA A 236 6.49 -1.26 9.68
CA ALA A 236 6.58 -0.46 8.47
C ALA A 236 5.58 -1.01 7.46
N ASP A 237 5.23 -0.21 6.47
CA ASP A 237 4.40 -0.68 5.35
C ASP A 237 5.25 -1.50 4.37
N LEU A 238 5.45 -2.76 4.72
CA LEU A 238 6.26 -3.70 3.96
C LEU A 238 5.59 -4.15 2.66
N LEU A 239 4.31 -3.86 2.46
CA LEU A 239 3.58 -4.21 1.23
C LEU A 239 3.88 -3.22 0.11
N HIS A 240 3.97 -1.94 0.45
CA HIS A 240 4.09 -0.86 -0.54
C HIS A 240 5.50 -0.27 -0.65
N PHE A 241 6.36 -0.42 0.36
CA PHE A 241 7.69 0.18 0.36
C PHE A 241 8.78 -0.83 0.64
N SER A 242 9.86 -0.76 -0.13
CA SER A 242 11.08 -1.52 0.16
C SER A 242 11.84 -0.90 1.34
N LEU A 243 12.30 -1.72 2.27
CA LEU A 243 13.19 -1.34 3.38
C LEU A 243 14.54 -0.79 2.91
N SER A 244 14.91 -1.07 1.66
CA SER A 244 16.12 -0.53 1.02
C SER A 244 15.80 0.46 -0.10
N GLY A 245 14.54 0.88 -0.22
CA GLY A 245 14.06 1.72 -1.31
C GLY A 245 14.23 3.22 -1.05
N THR A 246 14.01 3.99 -2.11
CA THR A 246 13.87 5.45 -2.07
C THR A 246 12.48 5.79 -2.62
N PRO A 247 11.63 6.55 -1.90
CA PRO A 247 11.87 7.11 -0.57
C PRO A 247 11.98 6.04 0.52
N ALA A 248 12.73 6.36 1.58
CA ALA A 248 12.88 5.48 2.73
C ALA A 248 11.51 5.26 3.41
N PRO A 249 11.16 4.03 3.83
CA PRO A 249 9.88 3.78 4.45
C PRO A 249 9.77 4.47 5.80
N GLU A 250 8.56 4.92 6.14
CA GLU A 250 8.25 5.39 7.48
C GLU A 250 8.17 4.18 8.43
N ILE A 251 8.87 4.29 9.57
CA ILE A 251 8.89 3.31 10.63
C ILE A 251 8.00 3.80 11.76
N VAL A 252 7.24 2.89 12.38
CA VAL A 252 6.38 3.15 13.54
C VAL A 252 6.63 2.12 14.64
N ALA A 253 6.51 2.54 15.91
CA ALA A 253 6.63 1.62 17.04
C ALA A 253 5.29 1.02 17.50
N ASP A 254 4.17 1.48 16.93
CA ASP A 254 2.83 1.01 17.28
C ASP A 254 2.00 0.87 16.00
N LEU A 255 1.39 -0.31 15.82
CA LEU A 255 0.55 -0.64 14.67
C LEU A 255 -0.60 0.36 14.46
N ARG A 256 -1.07 1.04 15.51
CA ARG A 256 -2.11 2.07 15.40
C ARG A 256 -1.72 3.27 14.54
N TYR A 257 -0.41 3.51 14.35
CA TYR A 257 0.09 4.55 13.46
C TYR A 257 0.31 4.08 12.03
N LEU A 258 0.30 2.75 11.78
CA LEU A 258 0.51 2.22 10.44
C LEU A 258 -0.56 2.69 9.43
N PRO A 259 -1.86 2.77 9.77
CA PRO A 259 -2.86 3.37 8.88
C PRO A 259 -2.56 4.85 8.54
N VAL A 260 -1.96 5.61 9.45
CA VAL A 260 -1.61 7.02 9.21
C VAL A 260 -0.49 7.12 8.17
N VAL A 261 0.51 6.25 8.26
CA VAL A 261 1.57 6.09 7.25
C VAL A 261 0.95 5.68 5.91
N GLN A 262 0.01 4.73 5.93
CA GLN A 262 -0.66 4.21 4.74
C GLN A 262 -1.57 5.23 4.05
N ILE A 263 -2.23 6.13 4.79
CA ILE A 263 -3.05 7.21 4.20
C ILE A 263 -2.19 8.21 3.41
N ARG A 264 -0.94 8.41 3.82
CA ARG A 264 0.03 9.26 3.10
C ARG A 264 0.56 8.58 1.84
N VAL A 265 0.27 7.30 1.66
CA VAL A 265 0.44 6.61 0.39
C VAL A 265 -0.80 6.98 -0.44
N PRO A 266 -0.68 7.80 -1.50
CA PRO A 266 -1.82 8.05 -2.38
C PRO A 266 -2.35 6.69 -2.86
N GLU A 267 -3.66 6.43 -2.73
CA GLU A 267 -4.33 5.15 -3.01
C GLU A 267 -3.60 4.36 -4.11
N ARG A 268 -2.73 3.44 -3.69
CA ARG A 268 -2.03 2.53 -4.58
C ARG A 268 -2.97 1.37 -4.79
N SER A 269 -3.67 1.39 -5.91
CA SER A 269 -4.47 0.26 -6.36
C SER A 269 -3.59 -1.00 -6.33
N LEU A 270 -4.00 -2.02 -5.57
CA LEU A 270 -3.29 -3.27 -5.28
C LEU A 270 -3.14 -4.20 -6.52
N VAL A 271 -3.22 -3.64 -7.72
CA VAL A 271 -3.07 -4.29 -9.03
C VAL A 271 -1.60 -4.57 -9.29
N PRO A 272 -1.23 -5.73 -9.89
CA PRO A 272 -0.09 -5.74 -10.78
C PRO A 272 -0.46 -4.78 -11.91
N MET A 273 0.03 -3.55 -11.77
CA MET A 273 -0.37 -2.41 -12.57
C MET A 273 -0.45 -2.81 -14.03
N ALA A 274 -1.54 -2.45 -14.68
CA ALA A 274 -1.60 -2.50 -16.13
C ALA A 274 -0.34 -1.79 -16.63
N VAL A 275 0.58 -2.56 -17.23
CA VAL A 275 1.72 -2.01 -17.95
C VAL A 275 1.10 -1.27 -19.12
N ARG A 276 0.73 0.00 -18.90
CA ARG A 276 0.24 0.86 -19.97
C ARG A 276 1.49 1.29 -20.72
N ASP A 277 1.74 0.60 -21.82
CA ASP A 277 2.79 0.91 -22.78
C ASP A 277 4.23 0.97 -22.21
N GLY A 278 4.50 0.17 -21.17
CA GLY A 278 5.85 -0.04 -20.62
C GLY A 278 6.20 0.78 -19.38
N VAL A 279 5.27 1.58 -18.82
CA VAL A 279 5.48 2.37 -17.60
C VAL A 279 4.71 1.76 -16.43
N TYR A 280 5.37 1.61 -15.27
CA TYR A 280 4.79 1.05 -14.03
C TYR A 280 5.30 1.79 -12.78
N VAL A 281 4.55 1.77 -11.67
CA VAL A 281 5.00 2.39 -10.41
C VAL A 281 6.22 1.67 -9.85
N GLY A 282 7.16 2.45 -9.32
CA GLY A 282 8.48 1.99 -8.94
C GLY A 282 9.47 1.96 -10.10
N MET A 283 9.04 2.23 -11.34
CA MET A 283 9.94 2.36 -12.47
C MET A 283 10.79 3.63 -12.32
N GLU A 284 12.10 3.48 -12.52
CA GLU A 284 13.04 4.58 -12.53
C GLU A 284 13.23 5.11 -13.97
N PHE A 285 13.30 6.42 -14.14
CA PHE A 285 13.62 7.06 -15.42
C PHE A 285 14.37 8.37 -15.19
N ASP A 286 15.23 8.74 -16.13
CA ASP A 286 15.90 10.04 -16.10
C ASP A 286 15.16 11.04 -16.98
N PHE A 287 14.91 12.23 -16.47
CA PHE A 287 14.36 13.34 -17.23
C PHE A 287 15.13 14.61 -16.89
N ASP A 288 15.67 15.28 -17.91
CA ASP A 288 16.42 16.53 -17.77
C ASP A 288 17.61 16.42 -16.80
N GLY A 289 18.33 15.29 -16.84
CA GLY A 289 19.48 15.01 -15.98
C GLY A 289 19.14 14.68 -14.52
N GLN A 290 17.86 14.52 -14.19
CA GLN A 290 17.38 14.13 -12.87
C GLN A 290 16.70 12.76 -12.91
N GLY A 291 17.03 11.91 -11.94
CA GLY A 291 16.40 10.60 -11.76
C GLY A 291 15.06 10.73 -11.04
N PHE A 292 14.05 10.07 -11.59
CA PHE A 292 12.68 10.03 -11.08
C PHE A 292 12.23 8.58 -10.86
N VAL A 293 11.43 8.37 -9.83
CA VAL A 293 10.71 7.10 -9.61
C VAL A 293 9.23 7.34 -9.85
N VAL A 294 8.61 6.57 -10.74
CA VAL A 294 7.16 6.64 -10.97
C VAL A 294 6.43 6.28 -9.69
N VAL A 295 5.61 7.19 -9.17
CA VAL A 295 4.79 7.01 -7.95
C VAL A 295 3.37 6.63 -8.29
N ARG A 296 2.83 7.18 -9.40
CA ARG A 296 1.45 6.94 -9.85
C ARG A 296 1.33 7.12 -11.36
N VAL A 297 0.42 6.38 -11.99
CA VAL A 297 0.05 6.55 -13.41
C VAL A 297 -1.46 6.79 -13.47
N ASP A 298 -1.87 8.00 -13.86
CA ASP A 298 -3.27 8.44 -13.94
C ASP A 298 -3.65 8.79 -15.39
N GLY A 299 -4.19 7.82 -16.12
CA GLY A 299 -4.58 8.03 -17.51
C GLY A 299 -3.38 8.38 -18.39
N ASP A 300 -3.28 9.65 -18.77
CA ASP A 300 -2.24 10.20 -19.65
C ASP A 300 -1.16 10.98 -18.87
N TRP A 301 -1.16 10.88 -17.54
CA TRP A 301 -0.21 11.52 -16.65
C TRP A 301 0.48 10.53 -15.71
N VAL A 302 1.67 10.88 -15.26
CA VAL A 302 2.53 10.11 -14.38
C VAL A 302 3.03 11.02 -13.28
N LEU A 303 2.68 10.74 -12.04
CA LEU A 303 3.31 11.37 -10.89
C LEU A 303 4.63 10.64 -10.63
N ALA A 304 5.75 11.35 -10.61
CA ALA A 304 7.03 10.79 -10.28
C ALA A 304 7.76 11.60 -9.20
N HIS A 305 8.59 10.93 -8.42
CA HIS A 305 9.33 11.50 -7.30
C HIS A 305 10.79 11.67 -7.69
N GLY A 306 11.30 12.89 -7.58
CA GLY A 306 12.71 13.23 -7.83
C GLY A 306 13.55 13.20 -6.55
N GLY A 307 14.87 13.26 -6.69
CA GLY A 307 15.78 13.36 -5.55
C GLY A 307 15.56 14.64 -4.73
N GLY A 308 15.40 14.53 -3.40
CA GLY A 308 15.15 15.69 -2.53
C GLY A 308 13.69 15.94 -2.17
N HIS A 309 12.84 14.91 -2.28
CA HIS A 309 11.44 14.91 -1.84
C HIS A 309 10.47 15.79 -2.63
N TYR A 310 10.81 16.20 -3.85
CA TYR A 310 9.85 16.89 -4.71
C TYR A 310 9.15 15.90 -5.64
N GLU A 311 7.84 16.09 -5.79
CA GLU A 311 7.01 15.35 -6.73
C GLU A 311 6.79 16.18 -7.99
N ARG A 312 6.76 15.52 -9.14
CA ARG A 312 6.53 16.15 -10.43
C ARG A 312 5.58 15.30 -11.27
N GLN A 313 4.59 15.95 -11.87
CA GLN A 313 3.73 15.31 -12.85
C GLN A 313 4.33 15.41 -14.25
N PHE A 314 4.29 14.31 -14.98
CA PHE A 314 4.76 14.17 -16.34
C PHE A 314 3.62 13.65 -17.22
N PRO A 315 3.49 14.09 -18.48
CA PRO A 315 2.69 13.36 -19.44
C PRO A 315 3.22 11.92 -19.57
N LEU A 316 2.34 10.94 -19.72
CA LEU A 316 2.70 9.54 -19.87
C LEU A 316 3.64 9.33 -21.06
N GLU A 317 3.38 10.01 -22.18
CA GLU A 317 4.24 9.99 -23.37
C GLU A 317 5.68 10.48 -23.09
N VAL A 318 5.85 11.43 -22.16
CA VAL A 318 7.16 11.95 -21.77
C VAL A 318 7.93 10.91 -20.98
N VAL A 319 7.27 10.22 -20.03
CA VAL A 319 7.89 9.14 -19.27
C VAL A 319 8.20 7.95 -20.17
N GLN A 320 7.30 7.59 -21.08
CA GLN A 320 7.55 6.56 -22.09
C GLN A 320 8.76 6.92 -22.97
N TYR A 321 8.86 8.17 -23.41
CA TYR A 321 9.99 8.66 -24.18
C TYR A 321 11.28 8.61 -23.35
N ALA A 322 11.25 9.09 -22.11
CA ALA A 322 12.39 9.04 -21.20
C ALA A 322 12.87 7.60 -21.01
N VAL A 323 11.98 6.70 -20.59
CA VAL A 323 12.24 5.27 -20.41
C VAL A 323 12.86 4.61 -21.66
N ARG A 324 12.38 4.92 -22.86
CA ARG A 324 12.92 4.38 -24.11
C ARG A 324 14.32 4.91 -24.43
N ASN A 325 14.67 6.09 -23.93
CA ASN A 325 15.90 6.81 -24.24
C ASN A 325 16.90 6.88 -23.06
N THR A 326 16.53 6.42 -21.86
CA THR A 326 17.43 6.30 -20.72
C THR A 326 18.47 5.21 -20.99
N THR A 327 19.68 5.64 -21.36
CA THR A 327 20.85 4.79 -21.56
C THR A 327 21.48 4.41 -20.21
N GLY A 328 20.81 3.53 -19.45
CA GLY A 328 21.33 3.07 -18.15
C GLY A 328 20.72 1.74 -17.70
N ARG A 329 21.33 0.62 -18.13
CA ARG A 329 20.93 -0.79 -17.95
C ARG A 329 19.66 -1.19 -18.70
N GLN A 330 19.84 -1.57 -19.97
CA GLN A 330 18.88 -2.47 -20.60
C GLN A 330 18.86 -3.82 -19.86
N PRO A 331 17.68 -4.43 -19.65
CA PRO A 331 17.60 -5.85 -19.35
C PRO A 331 18.34 -6.62 -20.45
N SER A 332 19.12 -7.64 -20.07
CA SER A 332 19.92 -8.40 -21.04
C SER A 332 19.06 -8.91 -22.20
N GLU A 333 19.65 -9.10 -23.38
CA GLU A 333 18.95 -9.68 -24.53
C GLU A 333 18.36 -11.07 -24.20
N ALA A 334 18.93 -11.77 -23.21
CA ALA A 334 18.35 -12.97 -22.60
C ALA A 334 17.04 -12.72 -21.82
N SER A 335 16.91 -11.57 -21.16
CA SER A 335 15.69 -11.15 -20.43
C SER A 335 14.62 -10.62 -21.39
N LEU A 336 15.02 -9.91 -22.45
CA LEU A 336 14.13 -9.44 -23.50
C LEU A 336 13.67 -10.58 -24.43
N SER A 337 14.51 -11.58 -24.69
CA SER A 337 14.12 -12.79 -25.44
C SER A 337 13.21 -13.71 -24.64
N ALA A 338 13.35 -13.80 -23.31
CA ALA A 338 12.40 -14.53 -22.46
C ALA A 338 11.00 -13.90 -22.47
N GLY A 339 10.89 -12.56 -22.54
CA GLY A 339 9.63 -11.85 -22.71
C GLY A 339 9.05 -11.93 -24.13
N ARG A 340 9.91 -11.84 -25.17
CA ARG A 340 9.48 -11.96 -26.58
C ARG A 340 9.13 -13.39 -27.00
N ALA A 341 9.72 -14.40 -26.36
CA ALA A 341 9.39 -15.81 -26.59
C ALA A 341 8.00 -16.21 -26.07
N MET A 342 7.36 -15.38 -25.23
CA MET A 342 6.03 -15.67 -24.68
C MET A 342 4.86 -15.21 -25.58
N LEU A 343 5.12 -14.42 -26.63
CA LEU A 343 4.08 -13.84 -27.49
C LEU A 343 4.14 -14.30 -28.95
N THR A 344 5.16 -15.04 -29.38
CA THR A 344 5.33 -15.45 -30.80
C THR A 344 4.89 -16.89 -31.11
N THR A 345 4.42 -17.67 -30.13
CA THR A 345 3.89 -19.04 -30.38
C THR A 345 2.39 -19.11 -30.69
N TYR A 346 1.68 -17.99 -30.77
CA TYR A 346 0.26 -18.02 -31.11
C TYR A 346 0.05 -17.95 -32.62
N ASN A 347 -0.46 -19.05 -33.17
CA ASN A 347 -0.96 -19.11 -34.54
C ASN A 347 -2.01 -18.01 -34.75
N SER A 348 -1.81 -17.15 -35.75
CA SER A 348 -2.71 -16.04 -36.09
C SER A 348 -4.16 -16.50 -36.29
N LYS A 349 -4.38 -17.77 -36.69
CA LYS A 349 -5.71 -18.38 -36.81
C LYS A 349 -6.39 -18.62 -35.45
N VAL A 350 -5.63 -18.86 -34.37
CA VAL A 350 -6.17 -19.05 -33.02
C VAL A 350 -6.60 -17.71 -32.42
N ILE A 351 -5.81 -16.66 -32.63
CA ILE A 351 -6.15 -15.29 -32.23
C ILE A 351 -7.39 -14.81 -32.99
N ALA A 352 -7.43 -15.01 -34.32
CA ALA A 352 -8.59 -14.66 -35.12
C ALA A 352 -9.87 -15.43 -34.69
N LYS A 353 -9.74 -16.72 -34.37
CA LYS A 353 -10.87 -17.55 -33.88
C LYS A 353 -11.35 -17.14 -32.49
N ALA A 354 -10.44 -16.70 -31.61
CA ALA A 354 -10.79 -16.19 -30.29
C ALA A 354 -11.55 -14.85 -30.39
N ILE A 355 -11.12 -13.95 -31.29
CA ILE A 355 -11.82 -12.69 -31.60
C ILE A 355 -13.20 -12.99 -32.22
N GLU A 356 -13.28 -13.93 -33.16
CA GLU A 356 -14.53 -14.34 -33.78
C GLU A 356 -15.51 -14.98 -32.79
N ASN A 357 -15.00 -15.77 -31.83
CA ASN A 357 -15.81 -16.34 -30.74
C ASN A 357 -16.29 -15.26 -29.76
N TRP A 358 -15.46 -14.27 -29.46
CA TRP A 358 -15.81 -13.12 -28.62
C TRP A 358 -16.91 -12.26 -29.26
N ASP A 359 -16.75 -11.93 -30.54
CA ASP A 359 -17.75 -11.20 -31.32
C ASP A 359 -19.07 -11.97 -31.52
N ARG A 360 -19.04 -13.30 -31.41
CA ARG A 360 -20.24 -14.14 -31.44
C ARG A 360 -20.97 -14.11 -30.09
N VAL A 361 -20.23 -14.21 -28.98
CA VAL A 361 -20.78 -14.11 -27.62
C VAL A 361 -21.44 -12.75 -27.38
N LEU A 362 -20.84 -11.66 -27.87
CA LEU A 362 -21.43 -10.32 -27.81
C LEU A 362 -22.65 -10.11 -28.71
N ARG A 363 -22.84 -10.95 -29.73
CA ARG A 363 -24.01 -10.89 -30.63
C ARG A 363 -25.22 -11.65 -30.10
N ASP A 364 -24.98 -12.66 -29.27
CA ASP A 364 -26.01 -13.54 -28.70
C ASP A 364 -26.40 -13.14 -27.25
N ASP A 365 -25.84 -12.04 -26.73
CA ASP A 365 -26.15 -11.49 -25.41
C ASP A 365 -27.49 -10.71 -25.42
N PRO A 366 -28.51 -11.13 -24.64
CA PRO A 366 -29.82 -10.48 -24.59
C PRO A 366 -29.81 -9.08 -23.96
N ILE A 367 -28.69 -8.62 -23.39
CA ILE A 367 -28.51 -7.32 -22.73
C ILE A 367 -27.90 -6.29 -23.71
N VAL A 368 -27.26 -6.74 -24.80
CA VAL A 368 -26.73 -5.86 -25.83
C VAL A 368 -27.88 -5.44 -26.76
N PRO A 369 -28.24 -4.14 -26.82
CA PRO A 369 -29.32 -3.70 -27.71
C PRO A 369 -28.96 -4.05 -29.16
N ALA A 370 -29.85 -4.78 -29.83
CA ALA A 370 -29.70 -5.10 -31.25
C ALA A 370 -29.39 -3.81 -32.01
N LYS A 371 -28.24 -3.80 -32.70
CA LYS A 371 -27.76 -2.65 -33.47
C LYS A 371 -28.91 -2.21 -34.40
N GLY A 372 -29.45 -1.02 -34.12
CA GLY A 372 -30.60 -0.49 -34.84
C GLY A 372 -30.38 -0.60 -36.34
N VAL A 373 -31.30 -1.29 -37.01
CA VAL A 373 -31.42 -1.23 -38.46
C VAL A 373 -31.61 0.24 -38.81
N ARG A 374 -30.59 0.81 -39.44
CA ARG A 374 -30.62 2.18 -39.95
C ARG A 374 -31.60 2.21 -41.11
N GLU A 375 -32.85 2.55 -40.86
CA GLU A 375 -33.77 2.91 -41.93
C GLU A 375 -33.20 4.14 -42.66
N LYS A 376 -33.07 4.01 -43.98
CA LYS A 376 -32.75 5.13 -44.86
C LYS A 376 -33.92 6.11 -44.86
N GLY A 377 -33.81 7.20 -44.10
CA GLY A 377 -34.52 8.46 -44.36
C GLY A 377 -33.47 9.56 -44.24
N GLY A 378 -33.13 10.32 -45.29
CA GLY A 378 -33.98 11.22 -46.05
C GLY A 378 -33.38 12.62 -45.83
N ASN A 379 -32.93 13.28 -46.89
CA ASN A 379 -32.24 14.57 -46.79
C ASN A 379 -33.16 15.64 -46.20
N MET A 380 -32.94 16.00 -44.94
CA MET A 380 -33.59 17.14 -44.31
C MET A 380 -32.89 18.43 -44.75
N SER A 381 -33.67 19.41 -45.19
CA SER A 381 -33.20 20.70 -45.69
C SER A 381 -32.78 21.63 -44.54
N ASP A 382 -31.90 22.60 -44.82
CA ASP A 382 -31.44 23.58 -43.82
C ASP A 382 -32.57 24.49 -43.27
N SER A 383 -33.72 24.56 -43.95
CA SER A 383 -34.92 25.21 -43.43
C SER A 383 -35.57 24.42 -42.29
N GLU A 384 -35.62 23.09 -42.36
CA GLU A 384 -36.21 22.23 -41.32
C GLU A 384 -35.35 22.22 -40.03
N ARG A 385 -34.03 22.42 -40.17
CA ARG A 385 -33.14 22.53 -39.00
C ARG A 385 -33.33 23.82 -38.20
N ARG A 386 -33.80 24.90 -38.83
CA ARG A 386 -34.05 26.19 -38.15
C ARG A 386 -35.35 26.19 -37.36
N GLU A 387 -36.34 25.40 -37.76
CA GLU A 387 -37.63 25.30 -37.08
C GLU A 387 -37.55 24.48 -35.78
N HIS A 388 -36.60 23.54 -35.69
CA HIS A 388 -36.35 22.70 -34.52
C HIS A 388 -35.27 23.21 -33.55
N GLY A 389 -34.79 24.45 -33.70
CA GLY A 389 -33.90 25.10 -32.73
C GLY A 389 -32.50 24.47 -32.59
N VAL A 390 -32.03 23.73 -33.60
CA VAL A 390 -30.69 23.12 -33.59
C VAL A 390 -29.66 24.11 -34.14
N ALA A 391 -28.73 24.55 -33.28
CA ALA A 391 -27.72 25.54 -33.65
C ALA A 391 -26.72 25.00 -34.71
N PRO A 392 -26.25 25.86 -35.65
CA PRO A 392 -25.32 25.42 -36.69
C PRO A 392 -23.91 25.17 -36.14
N VAL A 393 -23.27 24.10 -36.62
CA VAL A 393 -21.89 23.73 -36.30
C VAL A 393 -20.93 24.68 -37.01
N ILE A 394 -20.15 25.45 -36.23
CA ILE A 394 -19.09 26.33 -36.75
C ILE A 394 -17.76 25.55 -36.75
N PRO A 395 -17.02 25.47 -37.88
CA PRO A 395 -15.72 24.83 -37.91
C PRO A 395 -14.62 25.75 -37.37
N TRP A 396 -13.72 25.19 -36.58
CA TRP A 396 -12.57 25.84 -35.94
C TRP A 396 -11.50 26.28 -36.96
N ARG A 397 -10.88 27.45 -36.75
CA ARG A 397 -9.71 27.96 -37.50
C ARG A 397 -8.58 28.45 -36.57
N PRO A 398 -7.29 28.32 -36.96
CA PRO A 398 -6.14 28.43 -36.06
C PRO A 398 -5.27 29.69 -36.29
N ASP A 399 -5.82 30.90 -36.12
CA ASP A 399 -5.08 32.15 -36.39
C ASP A 399 -5.40 33.34 -35.45
N MET A 400 -5.72 33.09 -34.18
CA MET A 400 -5.94 34.17 -33.19
C MET A 400 -4.96 34.13 -32.00
N ALA A 401 -3.68 34.39 -32.28
CA ALA A 401 -2.68 34.72 -31.27
C ALA A 401 -1.88 35.96 -31.68
N ALA A 402 -2.39 37.15 -31.36
CA ALA A 402 -1.60 38.39 -31.30
C ALA A 402 -2.41 39.54 -30.66
N ALA A 403 -2.19 39.81 -29.37
CA ALA A 403 -2.26 41.17 -28.80
C ALA A 403 -1.67 41.14 -27.38
N GLY A 404 -0.54 41.82 -27.19
CA GLY A 404 0.15 41.99 -25.91
C GLY A 404 -0.42 43.12 -25.05
N VAL A 405 0.46 43.63 -24.16
CA VAL A 405 0.33 44.69 -23.13
C VAL A 405 0.22 44.08 -21.72
N GLY A 406 1.01 44.42 -20.69
CA GLY A 406 2.05 45.44 -20.49
C GLY A 406 2.58 45.41 -19.04
N LEU A 407 3.73 46.05 -18.82
CA LEU A 407 4.58 46.18 -17.62
C LEU A 407 3.91 46.70 -16.32
N MET A 408 4.49 46.37 -15.13
CA MET A 408 5.30 47.31 -14.31
C MET A 408 5.85 46.70 -13.00
N GLU A 409 7.17 46.85 -12.80
CA GLU A 409 7.92 46.75 -11.55
C GLU A 409 7.70 48.00 -10.68
N ILE A 410 7.69 47.85 -9.34
CA ILE A 410 8.09 48.93 -8.40
C ILE A 410 8.83 48.38 -7.17
N THR A 411 10.07 48.81 -7.02
CA THR A 411 10.82 49.11 -5.77
C THR A 411 11.74 50.30 -6.15
N PRO A 412 12.42 51.09 -5.27
CA PRO A 412 12.68 50.94 -3.83
C PRO A 412 12.66 52.27 -3.02
N MET A 413 12.99 52.24 -1.70
CA MET A 413 14.15 52.95 -1.10
C MET A 413 14.13 53.08 0.44
N THR A 414 15.30 52.71 0.99
CA THR A 414 16.05 53.07 2.21
C THR A 414 15.72 54.29 3.08
N THR A 415 15.99 54.17 4.40
CA THR A 415 17.02 54.96 5.15
C THR A 415 17.18 54.43 6.59
N GLY A 416 18.39 54.51 7.16
CA GLY A 416 18.74 53.88 8.45
C GLY A 416 19.07 54.85 9.59
N ALA A 417 19.40 54.30 10.77
CA ALA A 417 20.31 54.88 11.77
C ALA A 417 20.62 53.86 12.89
N GLN A 418 21.87 53.91 13.37
CA GLN A 418 22.49 53.04 14.37
C GLN A 418 21.92 53.22 15.78
N GLN A 419 21.83 52.12 16.55
CA GLN A 419 22.22 52.06 17.98
C GLN A 419 22.33 50.58 18.42
N ARG A 420 23.47 50.15 18.97
CA ARG A 420 23.64 48.83 19.61
C ARG A 420 23.33 48.93 21.10
N PRO A 421 22.36 48.15 21.61
CA PRO A 421 22.42 47.63 22.97
C PRO A 421 22.39 46.09 22.97
N ARG A 422 23.08 45.50 23.97
CA ARG A 422 23.23 44.07 24.31
C ARG A 422 22.22 43.14 23.63
N ALA A 423 22.73 42.13 22.90
CA ALA A 423 21.95 41.17 22.14
C ALA A 423 20.85 40.47 22.95
N ARG A 424 19.69 41.13 23.08
CA ARG A 424 18.41 40.45 22.94
C ARG A 424 18.50 39.79 21.58
N GLN A 425 18.46 38.46 21.55
CA GLN A 425 18.32 37.72 20.31
C GLN A 425 17.05 38.27 19.64
N TYR A 426 17.25 39.16 18.66
CA TYR A 426 16.17 39.78 17.89
C TYR A 426 15.60 38.64 17.06
N PHE A 427 14.49 38.10 17.53
CA PHE A 427 13.69 37.21 16.71
C PHE A 427 12.93 38.11 15.72
N PRO A 428 12.88 37.74 14.44
CA PRO A 428 12.09 38.48 13.46
C PRO A 428 10.65 38.68 13.92
N GLU A 429 10.09 39.87 13.70
CA GLU A 429 8.71 40.23 14.11
C GLU A 429 7.66 39.24 13.61
N TRP A 430 7.92 38.58 12.49
CA TRP A 430 7.05 37.55 11.94
C TRP A 430 6.95 36.28 12.81
N HIS A 431 7.99 35.90 13.57
CA HIS A 431 7.87 34.81 14.55
C HIS A 431 6.95 35.20 15.71
N GLU A 432 6.98 36.47 16.15
CA GLU A 432 6.09 36.95 17.21
C GLU A 432 4.63 36.98 16.74
N ALA A 433 4.38 37.34 15.48
CA ALA A 433 3.06 37.25 14.87
C ALA A 433 2.53 35.80 14.83
N LEU A 434 3.38 34.84 14.44
CA LEU A 434 3.01 33.41 14.42
C LEU A 434 2.74 32.86 15.83
N VAL A 435 3.58 33.19 16.80
CA VAL A 435 3.38 32.79 18.21
C VAL A 435 2.08 33.38 18.76
N ARG A 436 1.77 34.65 18.45
CA ARG A 436 0.53 35.30 18.86
C ARG A 436 -0.69 34.62 18.23
N GLY A 437 -0.67 34.37 16.93
CA GLY A 437 -1.76 33.69 16.24
C GLY A 437 -1.99 32.26 16.74
N ALA A 438 -0.91 31.53 17.03
CA ALA A 438 -1.00 30.20 17.63
C ALA A 438 -1.58 30.22 19.06
N ILE A 439 -1.36 31.29 19.82
CA ILE A 439 -2.02 31.50 21.12
C ILE A 439 -3.50 31.80 20.89
N GLU A 440 -3.83 32.75 20.02
CA GLU A 440 -5.21 33.16 19.74
C GLU A 440 -6.08 31.99 19.27
N ASP A 441 -5.64 31.20 18.29
CA ASP A 441 -6.35 30.01 17.81
C ASP A 441 -6.57 28.99 18.94
N ALA A 442 -5.54 28.77 19.73
CA ALA A 442 -5.58 27.78 20.79
C ALA A 442 -6.55 28.16 21.92
N TYR A 443 -6.80 29.46 22.12
CA TYR A 443 -7.81 29.97 23.06
C TYR A 443 -9.20 30.18 22.40
N PHE A 444 -9.27 30.36 21.08
CA PHE A 444 -10.53 30.52 20.33
C PHE A 444 -11.46 29.31 20.49
N HIS A 445 -10.88 28.11 20.64
CA HIS A 445 -11.63 26.86 20.82
C HIS A 445 -12.13 26.58 22.26
N GLY A 446 -12.13 27.57 23.16
CA GLY A 446 -12.74 27.48 24.49
C GLY A 446 -12.03 26.56 25.50
N GLY A 447 -10.91 25.94 25.12
CA GLY A 447 -10.06 25.13 25.98
C GLY A 447 -8.90 25.93 26.61
N ARG A 448 -8.22 25.34 27.61
CA ARG A 448 -6.90 25.81 28.04
C ARG A 448 -5.84 25.04 27.26
N PRO A 449 -5.28 25.61 26.18
CA PRO A 449 -4.35 24.87 25.35
C PRO A 449 -3.04 24.60 26.10
N THR A 450 -2.47 23.41 25.89
CA THR A 450 -1.15 23.10 26.42
C THR A 450 -0.08 23.86 25.62
N PHE A 451 1.11 24.08 26.21
CA PHE A 451 2.25 24.64 25.46
C PHE A 451 2.60 23.81 24.21
N ARG A 452 2.35 22.50 24.25
CA ARG A 452 2.58 21.60 23.13
C ARG A 452 1.57 21.82 22.01
N THR A 453 0.29 22.01 22.35
CA THR A 453 -0.77 22.37 21.40
C THR A 453 -0.46 23.70 20.71
N MET A 454 -0.09 24.73 21.47
CA MET A 454 0.31 26.03 20.91
C MET A 454 1.55 25.92 20.02
N TYR A 455 2.50 25.04 20.35
CA TYR A 455 3.70 24.84 19.53
C TYR A 455 3.39 24.17 18.19
N LEU A 456 2.47 23.21 18.17
CA LEU A 456 2.04 22.55 16.93
C LEU A 456 1.31 23.52 16.00
N LEU A 457 0.45 24.38 16.53
CA LEU A 457 -0.20 25.45 15.74
C LEU A 457 0.81 26.45 15.19
N TYR A 458 1.82 26.80 15.98
CA TYR A 458 2.94 27.63 15.53
C TYR A 458 3.73 26.97 14.38
N LEU A 459 3.99 25.66 14.47
CA LEU A 459 4.66 24.93 13.39
C LEU A 459 3.77 24.83 12.15
N SER A 460 2.48 24.52 12.30
CA SER A 460 1.51 24.46 11.18
C SER A 460 1.55 25.75 10.36
N ARG A 461 1.39 26.90 11.03
CA ARG A 461 1.44 28.21 10.37
C ARG A 461 2.81 28.59 9.80
N LEU A 462 3.90 28.07 10.39
CA LEU A 462 5.25 28.27 9.86
C LEU A 462 5.43 27.57 8.49
N PHE A 463 4.72 26.46 8.28
CA PHE A 463 4.83 25.60 7.12
C PHE A 463 3.72 25.80 6.07
N GLU A 464 2.62 26.49 6.41
CA GLU A 464 1.48 26.71 5.51
C GLU A 464 1.76 27.69 4.35
N ASP A 465 2.74 28.60 4.48
CA ASP A 465 2.83 29.78 3.59
C ASP A 465 4.15 29.94 2.81
N ARG A 466 5.07 28.95 2.81
CA ARG A 466 6.41 29.13 2.20
C ARG A 466 6.98 27.91 1.52
N GLU A 467 7.44 28.09 0.27
CA GLU A 467 8.27 27.13 -0.48
C GLU A 467 9.58 26.80 0.26
N THR A 468 10.11 27.71 1.08
CA THR A 468 11.24 27.45 1.98
C THR A 468 11.00 28.07 3.37
N PRO A 469 10.50 27.30 4.34
CA PRO A 469 10.21 27.80 5.67
C PRO A 469 11.52 28.07 6.44
N PRO A 470 11.63 29.21 7.15
CA PRO A 470 12.76 29.49 8.03
C PRO A 470 12.85 28.48 9.20
N ARG A 471 14.05 28.30 9.75
CA ARG A 471 14.31 27.32 10.82
C ARG A 471 13.35 27.56 12.01
N PRO A 472 12.57 26.56 12.43
CA PRO A 472 11.64 26.73 13.53
C PRO A 472 12.37 27.05 14.84
N MET A 473 11.76 27.90 15.66
CA MET A 473 12.16 28.08 17.04
C MET A 473 12.02 26.75 17.79
N GLY A 474 13.05 26.36 18.55
CA GLY A 474 12.97 25.17 19.40
C GLY A 474 11.93 25.32 20.51
N PHE A 475 11.33 24.20 20.94
CA PHE A 475 10.22 24.19 21.90
C PHE A 475 10.52 24.96 23.21
N THR A 476 11.74 24.86 23.73
CA THR A 476 12.16 25.58 24.95
C THR A 476 12.16 27.09 24.78
N ALA A 477 12.62 27.58 23.62
CA ALA A 477 12.60 29.00 23.28
C ALA A 477 11.16 29.49 23.06
N PHE A 478 10.34 28.69 22.38
CA PHE A 478 8.92 28.96 22.18
C PHE A 478 8.15 29.04 23.50
N ARG A 479 8.34 28.07 24.39
CA ARG A 479 7.73 28.05 25.72
C ARG A 479 8.12 29.26 26.55
N SER A 480 9.41 29.61 26.55
CA SER A 480 9.92 30.79 27.27
C SER A 480 9.27 32.08 26.76
N ARG A 481 9.00 32.16 25.45
CA ARG A 481 8.31 33.30 24.83
C ARG A 481 6.83 33.37 25.15
N ILE A 482 6.10 32.26 25.12
CA ILE A 482 4.70 32.24 25.57
C ILE A 482 4.62 32.64 27.04
N GLN A 483 5.52 32.13 27.89
CA GLN A 483 5.56 32.53 29.30
C GLN A 483 5.80 34.03 29.45
N ALA A 484 6.73 34.62 28.69
CA ALA A 484 6.93 36.06 28.68
C ALA A 484 5.68 36.83 28.21
N HIS A 485 4.98 36.34 27.17
CA HIS A 485 3.74 36.96 26.68
C HIS A 485 2.59 36.90 27.69
N LEU A 486 2.41 35.76 28.36
CA LEU A 486 1.37 35.57 29.38
C LEU A 486 1.63 36.38 30.65
N ILE A 487 2.91 36.65 30.98
CA ILE A 487 3.30 37.51 32.11
C ILE A 487 3.05 38.99 31.82
N LEU A 488 3.18 39.41 30.56
CA LEU A 488 3.05 40.82 30.15
C LEU A 488 1.60 41.25 29.84
N HIS A 489 0.64 40.32 29.73
CA HIS A 489 -0.76 40.67 29.44
C HIS A 489 -1.57 41.01 30.71
N PRO A 490 -2.11 42.24 30.86
CA PRO A 490 -2.82 42.68 32.07
C PRO A 490 -4.14 41.95 32.37
N ALA A 491 -4.70 41.22 31.39
CA ALA A 491 -6.01 40.58 31.49
C ALA A 491 -6.07 39.46 32.55
N HIS A 492 -4.92 38.89 32.96
CA HIS A 492 -4.89 37.79 33.93
C HIS A 492 -4.84 38.20 35.42
N ARG A 493 -4.75 39.50 35.74
CA ARG A 493 -4.74 39.97 37.15
C ARG A 493 -6.12 40.05 37.82
N ARG A 494 -7.24 39.96 37.08
CA ARG A 494 -8.60 40.14 37.66
C ARG A 494 -9.31 38.86 38.15
N GLY A 495 -8.70 37.67 38.04
CA GLY A 495 -9.39 36.40 38.33
C GLY A 495 -9.04 35.67 39.62
N ARG A 496 -8.14 36.18 40.47
CA ARG A 496 -7.75 35.52 41.74
C ARG A 496 -8.21 36.31 42.95
N GLY A 497 -9.51 36.23 43.24
CA GLY A 497 -10.10 36.73 44.49
C GLY A 497 -11.10 35.73 45.05
N ARG A 498 -10.78 35.17 46.23
CA ARG A 498 -11.65 34.43 47.17
C ARG A 498 -12.06 33.00 46.82
N TYR A 499 -11.24 32.04 47.27
CA TYR A 499 -11.76 30.84 47.94
C TYR A 499 -11.10 30.77 49.32
N ARG A 500 -11.82 31.23 50.36
CA ARG A 500 -11.44 31.05 51.75
C ARG A 500 -11.82 29.63 52.18
N ARG A 501 -10.85 28.93 52.78
CA ARG A 501 -11.02 27.68 53.52
C ARG A 501 -12.07 27.83 54.62
N CYS A 502 -13.03 26.92 54.69
CA CYS A 502 -13.73 26.59 55.93
C CYS A 502 -13.25 25.21 56.41
N LYS A 503 -12.62 25.19 57.58
CA LYS A 503 -12.28 24.00 58.37
C LYS A 503 -13.26 23.93 59.55
N SER A 504 -13.93 22.80 59.72
CA SER A 504 -14.45 22.29 61.01
C SER A 504 -14.83 20.81 60.78
N ARG A 505 -14.03 19.83 61.22
CA ARG A 505 -14.08 19.11 62.52
C ARG A 505 -15.48 18.60 62.89
N TRP A 506 -15.65 17.28 62.98
CA TRP A 506 -16.40 16.43 63.95
C TRP A 506 -16.20 14.95 63.47
N CYS A 507 -15.26 14.17 64.02
CA CYS A 507 -15.35 13.19 65.13
C CYS A 507 -16.38 12.04 64.97
N VAL A 508 -15.83 10.80 64.96
CA VAL A 508 -16.32 9.51 65.50
C VAL A 508 -17.79 9.16 65.21
N LYS A 509 -18.12 8.13 64.43
CA LYS A 509 -17.91 6.69 64.67
C LYS A 509 -18.16 5.93 63.36
#